data_AF-A0A3M2EHU9-F1
#
_entry.id   AF-A0A3M2EHU9-F1
#
_cell.length_a   1.000
_cell.length_b   1.000
_cell.length_c   1.000
_cell.angle_alpha   90.00
_cell.angle_beta   90.00
_cell.angle_gamma   90.00
#
_symmetry.space_group_name_H-M   'P 1'
#
loop_
_entity.id
_entity.type
_entity.pdbx_description
1 polymer ?
#
loop_
_entity_poly.entity_id
_entity_poly.type
_entity_poly.pdbx_seq_one_letter_code
_entity_poly.pdbx_strand_id
1 'polypeptide(L)' 'MSQDWMIDVLADIRQYARSNRFPALTEILDDAIIVAAAELRERGEICSVVEDDVIETGKLHRGVDDH' A
#
# COMPACT_ATOMS: atom_id res chain seq x y z
N MET A 1 -11.53 -9.27 14.07
CA MET A 1 -12.34 -8.92 12.88
C MET A 1 -11.58 -7.82 12.19
N SER A 2 -11.07 -8.09 10.99
CA SER A 2 -10.17 -7.16 10.32
C SER A 2 -10.91 -5.90 9.88
N GLN A 3 -10.26 -4.74 9.93
CA GLN A 3 -10.83 -3.44 9.54
C GLN A 3 -10.93 -3.25 8.01
N ASP A 4 -10.58 -4.26 7.22
CA ASP A 4 -10.55 -4.23 5.74
C ASP A 4 -11.85 -3.76 5.09
N TRP A 5 -13.00 -4.10 5.70
CA TRP A 5 -14.33 -3.67 5.24
C TRP A 5 -14.50 -2.14 5.17
N MET A 6 -13.71 -1.39 5.95
CA MET A 6 -13.78 0.07 5.99
C MET A 6 -13.28 0.68 4.67
N ILE A 7 -12.29 0.07 4.03
CA ILE A 7 -11.74 0.55 2.76
C ILE A 7 -12.79 0.44 1.65
N ASP A 8 -13.53 -0.68 1.61
CA ASP A 8 -14.63 -0.87 0.67
C ASP A 8 -15.72 0.20 0.85
N VAL A 9 -16.12 0.47 2.10
CA VAL A 9 -17.14 1.49 2.40
C VAL A 9 -16.66 2.90 2.02
N LEU A 10 -15.39 3.23 2.30
CA LEU A 10 -14.83 4.53 1.90
C LEU A 10 -14.78 4.66 0.37
N ALA A 11 -14.45 3.58 -0.35
CA ALA A 11 -14.47 3.55 -1.81
C ALA A 11 -15.89 3.76 -2.38
N ASP A 12 -16.90 3.14 -1.78
CA ASP A 12 -18.31 3.30 -2.17
C ASP A 12 -18.79 4.74 -1.98
N ILE A 13 -18.50 5.35 -0.83
CA ILE A 13 -18.85 6.75 -0.54
C ILE A 13 -18.12 7.69 -1.50
N ARG A 14 -16.85 7.42 -1.81
CA ARG A 14 -16.09 8.20 -2.80
C ARG A 14 -16.69 8.10 -4.19
N GLN A 15 -17.11 6.91 -4.62
CA GLN A 15 -17.78 6.69 -5.90
C GLN A 15 -19.09 7.49 -5.96
N TYR A 16 -19.85 7.49 -4.87
CA TYR A 16 -21.06 8.29 -4.73
C TYR A 16 -20.76 9.79 -4.80
N ALA A 17 -19.75 10.28 -4.07
CA ALA A 17 -19.35 11.68 -4.05
C ALA A 17 -18.92 12.18 -5.44
N ARG A 18 -18.15 11.36 -6.17
CA ARG A 18 -17.76 11.63 -7.56
C ARG A 18 -18.96 11.72 -8.48
N SER A 19 -19.87 10.75 -8.39
CA SER A 19 -21.08 10.70 -9.23
C SER A 19 -21.99 11.91 -9.03
N ASN A 20 -22.05 12.42 -7.79
CA ASN A 20 -22.87 13.58 -7.42
C ASN A 20 -22.14 14.93 -7.55
N ARG A 21 -20.90 14.94 -8.06
CA ARG A 21 -20.07 16.16 -8.21
C ARG A 21 -19.83 16.88 -6.89
N PHE A 22 -19.44 16.14 -5.85
CA PHE A 22 -18.95 16.69 -4.58
C PHE A 22 -17.41 16.61 -4.52
N PRO A 23 -16.69 17.60 -5.11
CA PRO A 23 -15.24 17.54 -5.27
C PRO A 23 -14.51 17.59 -3.92
N ALA A 24 -14.91 18.48 -3.02
CA ALA A 24 -14.29 18.61 -1.70
C ALA A 24 -14.46 17.33 -0.86
N LEU A 25 -15.62 16.67 -0.95
CA LEU A 25 -15.84 15.39 -0.26
C LEU A 25 -15.01 14.27 -0.87
N THR A 26 -14.85 14.27 -2.19
CA THR A 26 -14.01 13.28 -2.89
C THR A 26 -12.55 13.40 -2.44
N GLU A 27 -12.02 14.62 -2.34
CA GLU A 27 -10.65 14.90 -1.90
C GLU A 27 -10.41 14.39 -0.47
N ILE A 28 -11.31 14.73 0.47
CA ILE A 28 -11.22 14.25 1.86
C ILE A 28 -11.27 12.71 1.93
N LEU A 29 -12.08 12.08 1.09
CA LEU A 29 -12.19 10.61 1.05
C LEU A 29 -10.96 9.95 0.42
N ASP A 30 -10.34 10.57 -0.59
CA ASP A 30 -9.07 10.10 -1.16
C ASP A 30 -7.96 10.09 -0.07
N ASP A 31 -7.86 11.15 0.74
CA ASP A 31 -6.90 11.21 1.85
C ASP A 31 -7.22 10.18 2.96
N ALA A 32 -8.50 10.04 3.32
CA ALA A 32 -8.94 9.10 4.34
C ALA A 32 -8.64 7.64 3.95
N ILE A 33 -8.80 7.28 2.67
CA ILE A 33 -8.46 5.95 2.15
C ILE A 33 -6.96 5.68 2.27
N ILE A 34 -6.11 6.67 1.98
CA ILE A 34 -4.65 6.53 2.09
C ILE A 34 -4.24 6.26 3.55
N VAL A 35 -4.78 7.05 4.49
CA VAL A 35 -4.48 6.88 5.93
C VAL A 35 -4.97 5.53 6.41
N ALA A 36 -6.22 5.16 6.12
CA ALA A 36 -6.77 3.87 6.53
C ALA A 36 -5.95 2.70 5.95
N ALA A 37 -5.58 2.74 4.67
CA ALA A 37 -4.75 1.70 4.07
C ALA A 37 -3.36 1.60 4.73
N ALA A 38 -2.74 2.74 5.09
CA ALA A 38 -1.47 2.74 5.81
C ALA A 38 -1.61 2.12 7.22
N GLU A 39 -2.67 2.45 7.96
CA GLU A 39 -2.93 1.90 9.28
C GLU A 39 -3.24 0.40 9.24
N LEU A 40 -4.05 -0.07 8.28
CA LEU A 40 -4.35 -1.49 8.09
C LEU A 40 -3.09 -2.29 7.73
N ARG A 41 -2.17 -1.69 6.96
CA ARG A 41 -0.87 -2.29 6.64
C ARG A 41 0.01 -2.41 7.87
N GLU A 42 0.08 -1.38 8.70
CA GLU A 42 0.83 -1.41 9.96
C GLU A 42 0.28 -2.47 10.93
N ARG A 43 -1.05 -2.65 10.95
CA ARG A 43 -1.72 -3.66 11.77
C ARG A 43 -1.59 -5.09 11.23
N GLY A 44 -1.03 -5.26 10.03
CA GLY A 44 -0.90 -6.57 9.38
C GLY A 44 -2.24 -7.16 8.90
N GLU A 45 -3.26 -6.31 8.75
CA GLU A 45 -4.61 -6.71 8.34
C GLU A 45 -4.76 -6.82 6.82
N ILE A 46 -3.79 -6.28 6.07
CA ILE A 46 -3.60 -6.51 4.63
C ILE A 46 -2.25 -7.19 4.39
N CYS A 47 -2.27 -8.33 3.70
CA CYS A 47 -1.08 -9.10 3.37
C CYS A 47 -0.19 -8.28 2.45
N SER A 48 0.93 -7.78 2.97
CA SER A 48 1.93 -7.06 2.20
C SER A 48 2.62 -8.03 1.24
N VAL A 49 2.19 -8.05 -0.03
CA VAL A 49 3.07 -8.48 -1.14
C VAL A 49 4.12 -7.37 -1.29
N VAL A 50 5.14 -7.40 -0.43
CA VAL A 50 6.39 -6.72 -0.70
C VAL A 50 7.20 -7.67 -1.57
N GLU A 51 7.10 -7.50 -2.89
CA GLU A 51 8.24 -7.76 -3.77
C GLU A 51 9.34 -6.76 -3.39
N ASP A 52 10.00 -6.99 -2.26
CA ASP A 52 11.33 -6.46 -2.03
C ASP A 52 12.28 -7.50 -2.63
N ASP A 53 12.43 -7.43 -3.95
CA ASP A 53 13.35 -8.27 -4.70
C ASP A 53 14.76 -7.97 -4.19
N VAL A 54 15.28 -8.91 -3.42
CA VAL A 54 16.65 -8.95 -2.93
C VAL A 54 17.60 -8.94 -4.14
N ILE A 55 18.06 -7.76 -4.55
CA ILE A 55 19.28 -7.67 -5.36
C ILE A 55 20.48 -7.75 -4.41
N GLU A 56 20.76 -8.97 -3.96
CA GLU A 56 22.02 -9.35 -3.36
C GLU A 56 23.10 -9.37 -4.46
N THR A 57 23.62 -8.20 -4.84
CA THR A 57 24.90 -8.10 -5.56
C THR A 57 26.05 -8.19 -4.55
N GLY A 58 26.08 -9.34 -3.87
CA GLY A 58 27.16 -9.79 -3.01
C GLY A 58 28.27 -10.43 -3.82
N LYS A 59 29.23 -9.60 -4.26
CA LYS A 59 30.67 -9.84 -4.08
C LYS A 59 31.12 -11.32 -4.08
N LEU A 60 31.41 -11.89 -5.24
CA LEU A 60 32.33 -13.03 -5.34
C LEU A 60 33.73 -12.52 -5.69
N HIS A 61 34.52 -12.28 -4.64
CA HIS A 61 35.98 -12.36 -4.73
C HIS A 61 36.33 -13.78 -5.20
N ARG A 62 36.87 -13.92 -6.40
CA ARG A 62 37.72 -15.06 -6.73
C ARG A 62 39.12 -14.52 -7.01
N GLY A 63 39.93 -14.50 -5.95
CA GLY A 63 41.37 -14.51 -6.10
C GLY A 63 41.75 -15.74 -6.92
N VAL A 64 42.59 -15.51 -7.91
CA VAL A 64 43.43 -16.56 -8.49
C VAL A 64 44.84 -16.03 -8.32
N ASP A 65 45.46 -16.47 -7.23
CA ASP A 65 46.89 -16.42 -6.99
C ASP A 65 47.64 -17.36 -7.96
N ASP A 66 48.94 -17.09 -8.12
CA ASP A 66 50.03 -17.95 -8.61
C ASP A 66 50.10 -18.34 -10.11
N HIS A 67 50.98 -17.70 -10.89
CA HIS A 67 52.42 -18.03 -10.99
C HIS A 67 53.19 -17.00 -11.84
#